data_AF-A0A847X4Q2-F1
#
_entry.id   AF-A0A847X4Q2-F1
#
_cell.length_a   1.000
_cell.length_b   1.000
_cell.length_c   1.000
_cell.angle_alpha   90.00
_cell.angle_beta   90.00
_cell.angle_gamma   90.00
#
_symmetry.space_group_name_H-M   'P 1'
#
loop_
_entity.id
_entity.type
_entity.pdbx_description
1 polymer ?
#
loop_
_entity_poly.entity_id
_entity_poly.type
_entity_poly.pdbx_seq_one_letter_code
_entity_poly.pdbx_strand_id
1 'polypeptide(L)'
;MEACTLELKEIIKTKGDYQLGKSYDAKGRVFYTIKNIRGNEKHHAHLKKYSIACSVLSWVYNKKIPKNEYYIKSCLRLTIDKTYAERLLNHEKKEKYVNINKGVFR
;
A
#
# COMPACT_ATOMS: atom_id res chain seq x y z
N MET A 1 -27.11 8.03 -4.67
CA MET A 1 -25.96 7.18 -4.27
C MET A 1 -24.90 8.12 -3.73
N GLU A 2 -24.89 8.35 -2.42
CA GLU A 2 -23.93 9.26 -1.77
C GLU A 2 -22.52 8.74 -1.97
N ALA A 3 -21.66 9.58 -2.55
CA ALA A 3 -20.23 9.35 -2.58
C ALA A 3 -19.76 9.26 -1.13
N CYS A 4 -19.27 8.10 -0.72
CA CYS A 4 -18.59 7.90 0.54
C CYS A 4 -17.23 8.61 0.45
N THR A 5 -17.24 9.94 0.55
CA THR A 5 -16.05 10.77 0.68
C THR A 5 -15.42 10.45 2.02
N LEU A 6 -14.55 9.43 2.02
CA LEU A 6 -13.66 9.10 3.12
C LEU A 6 -12.57 10.17 3.22
N GLU A 7 -12.97 11.37 3.61
CA GLU A 7 -12.04 12.45 3.88
C GLU A 7 -11.12 12.06 5.05
N LEU A 8 -9.84 12.42 4.93
CA LEU A 8 -8.91 12.32 6.05
C LEU A 8 -9.41 13.26 7.14
N LYS A 9 -9.91 12.70 8.24
CA LYS A 9 -10.41 13.52 9.35
C LYS A 9 -9.26 14.21 10.10
N GLU A 10 -8.09 13.58 10.15
CA GLU A 10 -6.90 14.11 10.80
C GLU A 10 -5.66 13.69 10.02
N ILE A 11 -4.81 14.64 9.63
CA ILE A 11 -3.52 14.35 9.01
C ILE A 11 -2.50 14.14 10.13
N ILE A 12 -1.91 12.95 10.18
CA ILE A 12 -0.91 12.59 11.19
C ILE A 12 0.50 12.89 10.69
N LYS A 13 0.78 12.58 9.42
CA LYS A 13 2.14 12.65 8.87
C LYS A 13 2.13 12.90 7.37
N THR A 14 3.05 13.72 6.91
CA THR A 14 3.30 13.96 5.48
C THR A 14 4.72 13.56 5.13
N LYS A 15 4.92 12.98 3.96
CA LYS A 15 6.25 12.63 3.44
C LYS A 15 6.27 12.78 1.92
N GLY A 16 6.91 13.85 1.44
CA GLY A 16 6.84 14.23 0.02
C GLY A 16 5.39 14.39 -0.41
N ASP A 17 5.02 13.72 -1.50
CA ASP A 17 3.69 13.76 -2.10
C ASP A 17 2.64 12.87 -1.39
N TYR A 18 2.97 12.30 -0.23
CA TYR A 18 2.11 11.35 0.46
C TYR A 18 1.68 11.88 1.83
N GLN A 19 0.39 11.76 2.11
CA GLN A 19 -0.20 12.11 3.41
C GLN A 19 -0.78 10.87 4.07
N LEU A 20 -0.47 10.68 5.34
CA LEU A 20 -1.03 9.67 6.23
C LEU A 20 -1.98 10.37 7.19
N GLY A 21 -3.23 9.95 7.20
CA GLY A 21 -4.23 10.42 8.14
C GLY A 21 -4.96 9.31 8.86
N LYS A 22 -5.69 9.71 9.91
CA LYS A 22 -6.61 8.88 10.66
C LYS A 22 -8.02 9.08 10.13
N SER A 23 -8.72 7.98 9.97
CA SER A 23 -10.11 7.94 9.49
C SER A 23 -10.91 6.96 10.34
N TYR A 24 -12.23 7.09 10.30
CA TYR A 24 -13.15 6.31 11.13
C TYR A 24 -14.27 5.74 10.26
N ASP A 25 -14.60 4.47 10.47
CA ASP A 25 -15.71 3.80 9.79
C ASP A 25 -17.04 4.32 10.33
N ALA A 26 -18.14 4.04 9.63
CA ALA A 26 -19.50 4.27 10.13
C ALA A 26 -19.77 3.57 11.49
N LYS A 27 -19.01 2.52 11.81
CA LYS A 27 -19.06 1.78 13.09
C LYS A 27 -18.08 2.34 14.15
N GLY A 28 -17.46 3.49 13.93
CA GLY A 28 -16.49 4.10 14.84
C GLY A 28 -15.11 3.43 14.88
N ARG A 29 -14.83 2.46 14.00
CA ARG A 29 -13.52 1.78 13.96
C ARG A 29 -12.46 2.65 13.32
N VAL A 30 -11.29 2.71 13.93
CA VAL A 30 -10.15 3.48 13.44
C VAL A 30 -9.45 2.74 12.30
N PHE A 31 -9.14 3.47 11.24
CA PHE A 31 -8.19 3.05 10.22
C PHE A 31 -7.29 4.22 9.81
N TYR A 32 -6.22 3.87 9.13
CA TYR A 32 -5.19 4.79 8.68
C TYR A 32 -5.21 4.81 7.16
N THR A 33 -5.31 6.01 6.61
CA THR A 33 -5.44 6.20 5.17
C THR A 33 -4.20 6.93 4.69
N ILE A 34 -3.52 6.35 3.71
CA ILE A 34 -2.43 7.01 2.98
C ILE A 34 -3.02 7.48 1.66
N LYS A 35 -2.80 8.75 1.30
CA LYS A 35 -3.17 9.28 -0.02
C LYS A 35 -1.97 9.92 -0.71
N ASN A 36 -1.91 9.78 -2.02
CA ASN A 36 -0.98 10.52 -2.85
C ASN A 36 -1.65 11.82 -3.31
N ILE A 37 -1.11 12.98 -2.91
CA ILE A 37 -1.70 14.29 -3.19
C ILE A 37 -1.60 14.68 -4.68
N ARG A 38 -0.69 14.05 -5.42
CA ARG A 38 -0.55 14.24 -6.87
C ARG A 38 -1.44 13.31 -7.68
N GLY A 39 -2.04 12.31 -7.03
CA GLY A 39 -2.93 11.36 -7.65
C GLY A 39 -4.41 11.74 -7.48
N ASN A 40 -5.26 11.03 -8.22
CA ASN A 40 -6.71 11.11 -8.06
C ASN A 40 -7.20 10.32 -6.84
N GLU A 41 -8.52 10.36 -6.59
CA GLU A 41 -9.18 9.61 -5.52
C GLU A 41 -8.83 8.13 -5.50
N LYS A 42 -8.44 7.50 -6.62
CA LYS A 42 -8.02 6.08 -6.63
C LYS A 42 -6.65 5.82 -5.97
N HIS A 43 -5.84 6.85 -5.76
CA HIS A 43 -4.46 6.73 -5.25
C HIS A 43 -4.39 6.85 -3.73
N HIS A 44 -5.20 6.06 -3.06
CA HIS A 44 -5.17 5.91 -1.61
C HIS A 44 -5.14 4.43 -1.20
N ALA A 45 -4.72 4.20 0.04
CA ALA A 45 -4.77 2.88 0.67
C ALA A 45 -5.23 3.01 2.12
N HIS A 46 -6.12 2.10 2.52
CA HIS A 46 -6.60 1.99 3.90
C HIS A 46 -5.91 0.83 4.62
N LEU A 47 -5.43 1.10 5.83
CA LEU A 47 -4.66 0.17 6.64
C LEU A 47 -5.18 0.20 8.07
N LYS A 48 -5.30 -0.97 8.71
CA LYS A 48 -5.87 -1.07 10.06
C LYS A 48 -4.91 -0.61 11.17
N LYS A 49 -3.59 -0.65 10.93
CA LYS A 49 -2.56 -0.37 11.94
C LYS A 49 -1.68 0.81 11.50
N TYR A 50 -1.40 1.70 12.43
CA TYR A 50 -0.54 2.87 12.22
C TYR A 50 0.88 2.49 11.79
N SER A 51 1.48 1.51 12.48
CA SER A 51 2.84 1.06 12.20
C SER A 51 2.99 0.55 10.77
N ILE A 52 2.03 -0.26 10.31
CA ILE A 52 1.97 -0.74 8.92
C ILE A 52 1.83 0.43 7.95
N ALA A 53 0.96 1.39 8.25
CA ALA A 53 0.80 2.58 7.41
C ALA A 53 2.09 3.40 7.30
N CYS A 54 2.85 3.54 8.38
CA CYS A 54 4.18 4.16 8.34
C CYS A 54 5.18 3.38 7.48
N SER A 55 5.16 2.04 7.55
CA SER A 55 6.01 1.20 6.71
C SER A 55 5.65 1.34 5.23
N VAL A 56 4.36 1.27 4.88
CA VAL A 56 3.88 1.44 3.50
C VAL A 56 4.24 2.82 2.95
N LEU A 57 4.01 3.88 3.74
CA LEU A 57 4.43 5.24 3.39
C LEU A 57 5.93 5.32 3.11
N SER A 58 6.74 4.64 3.93
CA SER A 58 8.19 4.61 3.75
C SER A 58 8.60 3.79 2.52
N TRP A 59 7.90 2.70 2.20
CA TRP A 59 8.19 1.89 1.02
C TRP A 59 7.86 2.64 -0.27
N VAL A 60 6.66 3.23 -0.37
CA VAL A 60 6.26 3.97 -1.57
C VAL A 60 7.17 5.19 -1.80
N TYR A 61 7.47 5.95 -0.75
CA TYR A 61 8.35 7.11 -0.84
C TYR A 61 9.78 6.74 -1.26
N ASN A 62 10.36 5.69 -0.67
CA ASN A 62 11.71 5.25 -0.98
C ASN A 62 11.77 4.30 -2.19
N LYS A 63 10.64 4.06 -2.89
CA LYS A 63 10.51 3.07 -3.97
C LYS A 63 11.06 1.68 -3.62
N LYS A 64 10.84 1.25 -2.36
CA LYS A 64 11.24 -0.08 -1.84
C LYS A 64 10.11 -1.07 -2.01
N ILE A 65 10.43 -2.27 -2.50
CA ILE A 65 9.45 -3.33 -2.75
C ILE A 65 9.20 -4.12 -1.45
N PRO A 66 7.97 -4.15 -0.91
CA PRO A 66 7.65 -5.01 0.22
C PRO A 66 7.59 -6.48 -0.19
N LYS A 67 7.87 -7.39 0.75
CA LYS A 67 7.86 -8.84 0.50
C LYS A 67 6.46 -9.46 0.45
N ASN A 68 5.49 -8.84 1.13
CA ASN A 68 4.14 -9.37 1.26
C ASN A 68 3.24 -8.78 0.18
N GLU A 69 2.56 -9.65 -0.56
CA GLU A 69 1.63 -9.33 -1.65
C GLU A 69 0.58 -8.28 -1.26
N TYR A 70 0.02 -8.35 -0.06
CA TYR A 70 -0.95 -7.37 0.43
C TYR A 70 -0.38 -5.94 0.47
N TYR A 71 0.88 -5.81 0.88
CA TYR A 71 1.57 -4.51 0.90
C TYR A 71 2.02 -4.07 -0.49
N ILE A 72 2.33 -5.02 -1.39
CA ILE A 72 2.62 -4.72 -2.80
C ILE A 72 1.41 -4.07 -3.45
N LYS A 73 0.22 -4.69 -3.31
CA LYS A 73 -1.05 -4.14 -3.79
C LYS A 73 -1.37 -2.76 -3.21
N SER A 74 -1.06 -2.55 -1.93
CA SER A 74 -1.20 -1.23 -1.30
C SER A 74 -0.26 -0.20 -1.91
N CYS A 75 1.00 -0.54 -2.16
CA CYS A 75 1.97 0.36 -2.81
C CYS A 75 1.59 0.64 -4.28
N LEU A 76 1.08 -0.36 -5.00
CA LEU A 76 0.59 -0.23 -6.38
C LEU A 76 -0.55 0.78 -6.48
N ARG A 77 -1.49 0.77 -5.54
CA ARG A 77 -2.58 1.77 -5.49
C ARG A 77 -2.06 3.18 -5.23
N LEU A 78 -1.01 3.33 -4.41
CA LEU A 78 -0.49 4.64 -4.01
C LEU A 78 0.44 5.29 -5.05
N THR A 79 1.12 4.48 -5.87
CA THR A 79 2.10 5.00 -6.82
C THR A 79 1.45 5.53 -8.10
N ILE A 80 1.96 6.66 -8.58
CA ILE A 80 1.72 7.18 -9.94
C ILE A 80 2.92 6.92 -10.86
N ASP A 81 4.06 6.54 -10.29
CA ASP A 81 5.29 6.22 -11.01
C ASP A 81 5.13 4.83 -11.67
N LYS A 82 5.09 4.83 -13.01
CA LYS A 82 4.94 3.63 -13.84
C LYS A 82 6.11 2.67 -13.66
N THR A 83 7.35 3.17 -13.61
CA THR A 83 8.55 2.35 -13.45
C THR A 83 8.55 1.65 -12.08
N TYR A 84 8.13 2.35 -11.03
CA TYR A 84 7.98 1.71 -9.72
C TYR A 84 6.83 0.69 -9.70
N ALA A 85 5.70 0.99 -10.34
CA ALA A 85 4.57 0.06 -10.47
C ALA A 85 4.96 -1.24 -11.20
N GLU A 86 5.70 -1.14 -12.30
CA GLU A 86 6.20 -2.31 -13.05
C GLU A 86 7.13 -3.18 -12.20
N ARG A 87 8.04 -2.55 -11.44
CA ARG A 87 8.92 -3.28 -10.51
C ARG A 87 8.16 -4.03 -9.43
N LEU A 88 7.07 -3.46 -8.92
CA LEU A 88 6.19 -4.11 -7.95
C LEU A 88 5.48 -5.34 -8.57
N LEU A 89 4.90 -5.20 -9.76
CA LEU A 89 4.23 -6.29 -10.48
C LEU A 89 5.18 -7.44 -10.83
N ASN A 90 6.40 -7.12 -11.26
CA ASN A 90 7.41 -8.12 -11.58
C ASN A 90 7.91 -8.87 -10.33
N HIS A 91 7.80 -8.26 -9.15
CA HIS A 91 8.13 -8.94 -7.90
C HIS A 91 7.07 -9.98 -7.51
N GLU A 92 5.78 -9.70 -7.74
CA GLU A 92 4.69 -10.68 -7.51
C GLU A 92 4.83 -11.92 -8.41
N LYS A 93 5.37 -11.75 -9.61
CA LYS A 93 5.48 -12.83 -10.61
C LYS A 93 6.69 -13.75 -10.44
N LYS A 94 7.52 -13.57 -9.41
CA LYS A 94 8.69 -14.46 -9.22
C LYS A 94 8.21 -15.90 -9.00
N GLU A 95 8.50 -16.75 -9.99
CA GLU A 95 8.20 -18.17 -9.94
C GLU A 95 8.87 -18.81 -8.72
N LYS A 96 8.14 -19.69 -8.02
CA LYS A 96 8.72 -20.46 -6.92
C LYS A 96 9.78 -21.38 -7.51
N TYR A 97 11.05 -21.15 -7.16
CA TYR A 97 12.12 -22.09 -7.47
C TYR A 97 11.82 -23.44 -6.79
N VAL A 98 11.56 -24.46 -7.60
CA VAL A 98 11.44 -25.85 -7.15
C VAL A 98 12.78 -26.52 -7.44
N ASN A 99 13.51 -26.89 -6.39
CA ASN A 99 14.73 -27.67 -6.56
C ASN A 99 14.36 -29.11 -6.92
N ILE A 100 14.44 -29.44 -8.20
CA ILE A 100 14.21 -30.78 -8.75
C ILE A 100 15.15 -31.86 -8.18
N ASN A 101 16.32 -31.49 -7.66
CA ASN A 101 17.29 -32.44 -7.10
C ASN A 101 17.01 -32.80 -5.64
N LYS A 102 16.06 -32.13 -4.98
CA LYS A 102 15.56 -32.55 -3.66
C LYS A 102 14.31 -33.39 -3.89
N GLY A 103 14.53 -34.67 -4.18
CA GLY A 103 13.47 -35.65 -4.36
C GLY A 103 12.41 -35.52 -3.26
N VAL A 104 11.19 -35.21 -3.69
CA VAL A 104 10.01 -35.12 -2.81
C VAL A 104 9.72 -36.54 -2.34
N PHE A 105 10.03 -36.86 -1.08
CA PHE A 105 9.44 -38.02 -0.44
C PHE A 105 7.99 -37.69 -0.08
N ARG A 106 7.10 -38.58 -0.50
CA ARG A 106 5.63 -38.47 -0.49
C ARG A 106 5.05 -38.42 0.91
#